data_AF-A0A1L9PGW6-F1
#
_entry.id   AF-A0A1L9PGW6-F1
#
_cell.length_a   1.000
_cell.length_b   1.000
_cell.length_c   1.000
_cell.angle_alpha   90.00
_cell.angle_beta   90.00
_cell.angle_gamma   90.00
#
_symmetry.space_group_name_H-M   'P 1'
#
loop_
_entity.id
_entity.type
_entity.pdbx_description
1 polymer ?
#
loop_
_entity_poly.entity_id
_entity_poly.type
_entity_poly.pdbx_seq_one_letter_code
_entity_poly.pdbx_strand_id
1 'polypeptide(L)'
;MASPQFNYCAYVDPSSGGDRIGHLDLQSEHIQPLSFTSGTRINNLYQVIEAGEANILPAREDPILLSQVKLLPTISGRDILAVGKNYAEHAKEFNSSGFDSSDKVDQPSAPVIFTKRATSIIAHGEDVLLHPEFTQTPDYEGEIGVIIGKAGYKIPESQAMDYVWGYTIINDFTARERQRDHKQFYIGKSPDTYCPIGPVAVPKERLPENLRLQTFVNGEERQNATIDQLIFSIPNLISTLSQGQTIQPGDTIATGTPYGVGFGFRPMKFLKPGDEVKVSVTGLGALVNHMASLDAINPTIERINTTSSIPVSNQKTRSSNGLVNIGTKSLFYQFRGQPDADPVIFIHGLGGSSTYFTPLVEKLSKTHACHLTDLEGHGLSPTNGLSSLTISSLASDIRTLYTTVSTQSEKPVTIIAHSMGCLVALKLALDSSFPASISNLILLGPPPSPLPAAASNATYARAETVRRDGMLAVTDAIVNAGLSQRTKSENSLAVTATRLSLLGQDAEGYAKACMALARSAEETLNVEGVAGSRTLMVTGTDDAVSPPTLCEKYAQRIGSGKGQAKVVVLEGVGHWHLFEDLAKTTAAVYEFMGID
;
A
#
# COMPACT_ATOMS: atom_id res chain seq x y z
N MET A 1 15.69 8.06 -33.83
CA MET A 1 14.25 7.78 -33.64
C MET A 1 13.71 8.91 -32.79
N ALA A 2 12.61 9.55 -33.19
CA ALA A 2 11.98 10.56 -32.34
C ALA A 2 11.64 9.92 -31.00
N SER A 3 12.01 10.56 -29.88
CA SER A 3 11.60 10.09 -28.55
C SER A 3 10.08 9.98 -28.52
N PRO A 4 9.51 8.90 -27.95
CA PRO A 4 8.07 8.76 -27.86
C PRO A 4 7.50 9.93 -27.03
N GLN A 5 6.40 10.51 -27.51
CA GLN A 5 5.80 11.73 -26.99
C GLN A 5 4.56 11.38 -26.16
N PHE A 6 4.62 11.49 -24.83
CA PHE A 6 3.53 10.99 -23.96
C PHE A 6 2.77 12.09 -23.24
N ASN A 7 1.48 12.23 -23.50
CA ASN A 7 0.57 12.98 -22.62
C ASN A 7 0.30 12.17 -21.35
N TYR A 8 0.98 12.49 -20.26
CA TYR A 8 0.95 11.68 -19.05
C TYR A 8 -0.37 11.87 -18.30
N CYS A 9 -1.13 10.79 -18.12
CA CYS A 9 -2.28 10.76 -17.23
C CYS A 9 -2.01 9.82 -16.04
N ALA A 10 -2.64 10.12 -14.91
CA ALA A 10 -2.67 9.22 -13.76
C ALA A 10 -4.05 8.54 -13.69
N TYR A 11 -4.09 7.25 -13.36
CA TYR A 11 -5.32 6.48 -13.28
C TYR A 11 -5.20 5.31 -12.31
N VAL A 12 -6.34 4.78 -11.85
CA VAL A 12 -6.40 3.52 -11.08
C VAL A 12 -6.39 2.35 -12.06
N ASP A 13 -5.39 1.48 -11.94
CA ASP A 13 -5.27 0.26 -12.76
C ASP A 13 -6.45 -0.68 -12.48
N PRO A 14 -7.31 -0.99 -13.47
CA PRO A 14 -8.48 -1.83 -13.25
C PRO A 14 -8.11 -3.26 -12.84
N SER A 15 -6.88 -3.71 -13.15
CA SER A 15 -6.42 -5.07 -12.82
C SER A 15 -5.89 -5.21 -11.40
N SER A 16 -5.20 -4.19 -10.88
CA SER A 16 -4.51 -4.25 -9.58
C SER A 16 -5.14 -3.37 -8.50
N GLY A 17 -5.97 -2.41 -8.89
CA GLY A 17 -6.53 -1.38 -8.00
C GLY A 17 -5.52 -0.32 -7.55
N GLY A 18 -4.27 -0.38 -8.02
CA GLY A 18 -3.22 0.58 -7.68
C GLY A 18 -3.05 1.69 -8.70
N ASP A 19 -2.42 2.79 -8.29
CA ASP A 19 -2.15 3.94 -9.15
C ASP A 19 -1.15 3.61 -10.26
N ARG A 20 -1.39 4.13 -11.46
CA ARG A 20 -0.54 3.99 -12.65
C ARG A 20 -0.43 5.30 -13.43
N ILE A 21 0.66 5.41 -14.18
CA ILE A 21 0.83 6.41 -15.24
C ILE A 21 0.66 5.77 -16.62
N GLY A 22 -0.03 6.49 -17.50
CA GLY A 22 -0.25 6.13 -18.89
C GLY A 22 -0.05 7.32 -19.83
N HIS A 23 -0.02 7.03 -21.12
CA HIS A 23 -0.17 8.03 -22.16
C HIS A 23 -1.65 8.08 -22.59
N LEU A 24 -2.32 9.19 -22.33
CA LEU A 24 -3.66 9.45 -22.85
C LEU A 24 -3.59 10.05 -24.25
N ASP A 25 -4.09 9.31 -25.23
CA ASP A 25 -4.39 9.85 -26.56
C ASP A 25 -5.72 10.61 -26.49
N LEU A 26 -5.64 11.94 -26.62
CA LEU A 26 -6.79 12.85 -26.52
C LEU A 26 -7.78 12.71 -27.69
N GLN A 27 -7.41 12.03 -28.78
CA GLN A 27 -8.29 11.82 -29.93
C GLN A 27 -9.02 10.48 -29.85
N SER A 28 -8.27 9.41 -29.53
CA SER A 28 -8.85 8.06 -29.45
C SER A 28 -9.44 7.73 -28.07
N GLU A 29 -9.18 8.55 -27.05
CA GLU A 29 -9.56 8.32 -25.66
C GLU A 29 -9.05 6.97 -25.11
N HIS A 30 -7.88 6.53 -25.58
CA HIS A 30 -7.19 5.37 -25.05
C HIS A 30 -6.00 5.77 -24.20
N ILE A 31 -5.79 5.02 -23.13
CA ILE A 31 -4.63 5.11 -22.27
C ILE A 31 -3.71 3.95 -22.62
N GLN A 32 -2.53 4.25 -23.15
CA GLN A 32 -1.45 3.28 -23.24
C GLN A 32 -0.69 3.26 -21.91
N PRO A 33 -0.73 2.17 -21.11
CA PRO A 33 0.04 2.10 -19.87
C PRO A 33 1.54 2.32 -20.14
N LEU A 34 2.23 3.01 -19.24
CA LEU A 34 3.66 3.27 -19.35
C LEU A 34 4.45 2.46 -18.31
N SER A 35 5.71 2.20 -18.66
CA SER A 35 6.72 1.58 -17.80
C SER A 35 8.07 2.25 -18.00
N PHE A 36 8.95 2.11 -17.02
CA PHE A 36 10.36 2.40 -17.23
C PHE A 36 10.96 1.47 -18.29
N THR A 37 12.12 1.83 -18.83
CA THR A 37 12.88 0.98 -19.77
C THR A 37 13.20 -0.41 -19.23
N SER A 38 13.25 -0.57 -17.90
CA SER A 38 13.40 -1.86 -17.22
C SER A 38 12.14 -2.75 -17.24
N GLY A 39 11.00 -2.23 -17.68
CA GLY A 39 9.69 -2.87 -17.59
C GLY A 39 8.98 -2.66 -16.24
N THR A 40 9.61 -1.98 -15.28
CA THR A 40 8.97 -1.61 -14.01
C THR A 40 7.82 -0.63 -14.28
N ARG A 41 6.64 -0.92 -13.73
CA ARG A 41 5.44 -0.07 -13.83
C ARG A 41 5.70 1.31 -13.20
N ILE A 42 5.18 2.37 -13.82
CA ILE A 42 5.23 3.74 -13.28
C ILE A 42 3.89 4.00 -12.57
N ASN A 43 3.97 4.53 -11.35
CA ASN A 43 2.82 4.70 -10.45
C ASN A 43 2.39 6.15 -10.27
N ASN A 44 3.28 7.14 -10.44
CA ASN A 44 2.94 8.55 -10.28
C ASN A 44 3.82 9.47 -11.14
N LEU A 45 3.43 10.74 -11.27
CA LEU A 45 4.15 11.70 -12.10
C LEU A 45 5.51 12.12 -11.52
N TYR A 46 5.71 12.02 -10.20
CA TYR A 46 7.02 12.30 -9.58
C TYR A 46 8.11 11.38 -10.14
N GLN A 47 7.77 10.10 -10.31
CA GLN A 47 8.64 9.11 -10.97
C GLN A 47 8.95 9.46 -12.43
N VAL A 48 7.96 9.99 -13.17
CA VAL A 48 8.16 10.45 -14.56
C VAL A 48 9.15 11.60 -14.61
N ILE A 49 8.97 12.59 -13.72
CA ILE A 49 9.81 13.78 -13.64
C ILE A 49 11.25 13.38 -13.28
N GLU A 50 11.43 12.53 -12.27
CA GLU A 50 12.74 12.10 -11.81
C GLU A 50 13.48 11.23 -12.84
N ALA A 51 12.78 10.29 -13.49
CA ALA A 51 13.39 9.41 -14.47
C ALA A 51 13.70 10.10 -15.80
N GLY A 52 12.88 11.09 -16.19
CA GLY A 52 12.94 11.72 -17.50
C GLY A 52 12.40 10.83 -18.63
N GLU A 53 11.86 11.47 -19.68
CA GLU A 53 11.12 10.79 -20.75
C GLU A 53 11.94 9.73 -21.50
N ALA A 54 13.27 9.90 -21.60
CA ALA A 54 14.16 8.94 -22.25
C ALA A 54 14.21 7.56 -21.56
N ASN A 55 13.78 7.47 -20.30
CA ASN A 55 13.73 6.24 -19.51
C ASN A 55 12.32 5.63 -19.46
N ILE A 56 11.40 6.10 -20.30
CA ILE A 56 9.98 5.70 -20.31
C ILE A 56 9.59 5.16 -21.68
N LEU A 57 8.80 4.10 -21.70
CA LEU A 57 8.27 3.48 -22.92
C LEU A 57 6.85 2.95 -22.72
N PRO A 58 6.09 2.72 -23.80
CA PRO A 58 4.82 2.01 -23.72
C PRO A 58 5.03 0.65 -23.06
N ALA A 59 4.30 0.38 -21.98
CA ALA A 59 4.28 -0.94 -21.40
C ALA A 59 3.74 -1.94 -22.43
N ARG A 60 4.09 -3.22 -22.30
CA ARG A 60 3.60 -4.30 -23.17
C ARG A 60 2.17 -4.75 -22.80
N GLU A 61 1.38 -3.81 -22.30
CA GLU A 61 -0.01 -3.98 -21.89
C GLU A 61 -0.90 -3.35 -22.99
N ASP A 62 -2.05 -3.94 -23.26
CA ASP A 62 -2.98 -3.40 -24.26
C ASP A 62 -3.49 -1.99 -23.84
N PRO A 63 -3.73 -1.08 -24.80
CA PRO A 63 -4.39 0.19 -24.51
C PRO A 63 -5.75 -0.02 -23.84
N ILE A 64 -6.05 0.81 -22.85
CA ILE A 64 -7.28 0.76 -22.06
C ILE A 64 -8.17 1.94 -22.46
N LEU A 65 -9.47 1.71 -22.66
CA LEU A 65 -10.40 2.79 -22.94
C LEU A 65 -10.54 3.70 -21.71
N LEU A 66 -10.50 5.02 -21.89
CA LEU A 66 -10.59 5.99 -20.80
C LEU A 66 -11.83 5.78 -19.92
N SER A 67 -12.95 5.39 -20.51
CA SER A 67 -14.21 5.14 -19.79
C SER A 67 -14.18 3.91 -18.86
N GLN A 68 -13.14 3.08 -18.94
CA GLN A 68 -12.98 1.87 -18.11
C GLN A 68 -12.09 2.10 -16.89
N VAL A 69 -11.51 3.30 -16.76
CA VAL A 69 -10.63 3.63 -15.64
C VAL A 69 -11.14 4.83 -14.87
N LYS A 70 -10.77 4.90 -13.59
CA LYS A 70 -10.88 6.14 -12.82
C LYS A 70 -9.61 6.96 -13.05
N LEU A 71 -9.72 8.14 -13.65
CA LEU A 71 -8.61 9.10 -13.68
C LEU A 71 -8.31 9.61 -12.27
N LEU A 72 -7.03 9.89 -12.04
CA LEU A 72 -6.51 10.54 -10.85
C LEU A 72 -6.01 11.93 -11.24
N PRO A 73 -5.86 12.86 -10.28
CA PRO A 73 -5.18 14.12 -10.56
C PRO A 73 -3.78 13.82 -11.08
N THR A 74 -3.34 14.53 -12.13
CA THR A 74 -2.04 14.25 -12.76
C THR A 74 -0.87 14.40 -11.78
N ILE A 75 -1.04 15.29 -10.79
CA ILE A 75 -0.12 15.48 -9.68
C ILE A 75 -0.90 15.88 -8.43
N SER A 76 -0.52 15.34 -7.27
CA SER A 76 -1.20 15.55 -5.99
C SER A 76 -0.24 15.31 -4.81
N GLY A 77 -0.71 15.54 -3.58
CA GLY A 77 0.05 15.26 -2.35
C GLY A 77 0.89 16.43 -1.84
N ARG A 78 0.93 17.55 -2.55
CA ARG A 78 1.53 18.81 -2.11
C ARG A 78 0.57 19.97 -2.34
N ASP A 79 0.69 21.01 -1.52
CA ASP A 79 -0.06 22.25 -1.74
C ASP A 79 0.39 22.89 -3.06
N ILE A 80 -0.56 23.50 -3.76
CA ILE A 80 -0.30 24.20 -5.02
C ILE A 80 0.09 25.63 -4.71
N LEU A 81 1.21 26.09 -5.26
CA LEU A 81 1.63 27.49 -5.21
C LEU A 81 0.76 28.26 -6.20
N ALA A 82 0.05 29.29 -5.78
CA ALA A 82 -0.93 29.97 -6.62
C ALA A 82 -0.69 31.49 -6.66
N VAL A 83 -1.04 32.10 -7.78
CA VAL A 83 -0.76 33.52 -8.06
C VAL A 83 -2.05 34.28 -8.29
N GLY A 84 -2.29 35.32 -7.49
CA GLY A 84 -3.45 36.19 -7.64
C GLY A 84 -3.19 37.33 -8.63
N LYS A 85 -4.27 37.81 -9.29
CA LYS A 85 -4.26 39.04 -10.12
C LYS A 85 -3.18 39.06 -11.21
N ASN A 86 -2.92 37.93 -11.88
CA ASN A 86 -1.81 37.83 -12.83
C ASN A 86 -2.19 38.12 -14.30
N TYR A 87 -3.41 38.61 -14.57
CA TYR A 87 -3.82 39.13 -15.88
C TYR A 87 -4.35 40.55 -15.71
N ALA A 88 -3.92 41.48 -16.57
CA ALA A 88 -4.20 42.92 -16.38
C ALA A 88 -5.71 43.24 -16.34
N GLU A 89 -6.50 42.68 -17.26
CA GLU A 89 -7.95 42.90 -17.30
C GLU A 89 -8.68 42.25 -16.12
N HIS A 90 -8.19 41.11 -15.64
CA HIS A 90 -8.72 40.48 -14.43
C HIS A 90 -8.39 41.30 -13.18
N ALA A 91 -7.19 41.86 -13.08
CA ALA A 91 -6.79 42.71 -11.95
C ALA A 91 -7.70 43.95 -11.84
N LYS A 92 -8.05 44.57 -12.97
CA LYS A 92 -9.04 45.66 -13.03
C LYS A 92 -10.45 45.22 -12.63
N GLU A 93 -10.90 44.06 -13.12
CA GLU A 93 -12.19 43.46 -12.77
C GLU A 93 -12.31 43.18 -11.28
N PHE A 94 -11.27 42.60 -10.67
CA PHE A 94 -11.21 42.30 -9.25
C PHE A 94 -11.23 43.57 -8.39
N ASN A 95 -10.40 44.57 -8.71
CA ASN A 95 -10.34 45.84 -7.98
C ASN A 95 -11.69 46.59 -8.04
N SER A 96 -12.40 46.51 -9.17
CA SER A 96 -13.71 47.13 -9.37
C SER A 96 -14.89 46.37 -8.73
N SER A 97 -14.67 45.17 -8.18
CA SER A 97 -15.74 44.27 -7.75
C SER A 97 -16.22 44.46 -6.31
N GLY A 98 -15.42 45.10 -5.45
CA GLY A 98 -15.64 45.14 -4.01
C GLY A 98 -15.25 43.86 -3.26
N PHE A 99 -14.70 42.85 -3.96
CA PHE A 99 -14.05 41.69 -3.34
C PHE A 99 -12.54 41.90 -3.10
N ASP A 100 -11.99 43.05 -3.50
CA ASP A 100 -10.61 43.44 -3.19
C ASP A 100 -10.51 44.09 -1.81
N SER A 101 -9.99 43.33 -0.86
CA SER A 101 -9.71 43.80 0.50
C SER A 101 -8.23 44.11 0.73
N SER A 102 -7.39 43.94 -0.29
CA SER A 102 -5.93 43.84 -0.14
C SER A 102 -5.16 45.07 -0.65
N ASP A 103 -5.59 45.70 -1.75
CA ASP A 103 -4.93 46.90 -2.30
C ASP A 103 -5.91 47.75 -3.14
N LYS A 104 -5.63 49.05 -3.31
CA LYS A 104 -6.41 49.98 -4.17
C LYS A 104 -5.80 50.21 -5.56
N VAL A 105 -4.70 49.52 -5.88
CA VAL A 105 -3.95 49.73 -7.13
C VAL A 105 -4.32 48.64 -8.13
N ASP A 106 -4.60 49.02 -9.37
CA ASP A 106 -5.10 48.12 -10.42
C ASP A 106 -4.12 47.00 -10.82
N GLN A 107 -2.82 47.19 -10.57
CA GLN A 107 -1.78 46.21 -10.90
C GLN A 107 -0.80 46.07 -9.72
N PRO A 108 -0.61 44.85 -9.17
CA PRO A 108 0.37 44.61 -8.11
C PRO A 108 1.80 44.94 -8.55
N SER A 109 2.66 45.39 -7.63
CA SER A 109 4.09 45.60 -7.88
C SER A 109 4.94 44.33 -7.73
N ALA A 110 4.38 43.28 -7.10
CA ALA A 110 4.98 41.96 -6.95
C ALA A 110 3.91 40.87 -7.06
N PRO A 111 4.27 39.63 -7.42
CA PRO A 111 3.31 38.52 -7.47
C PRO A 111 2.60 38.30 -6.14
N VAL A 112 1.26 38.22 -6.15
CA VAL A 112 0.47 37.90 -4.97
C VAL A 112 0.45 36.38 -4.80
N ILE A 113 1.28 35.86 -3.90
CA ILE A 113 1.43 34.42 -3.69
C ILE A 113 0.50 33.92 -2.57
N PHE A 114 -0.22 32.84 -2.84
CA PHE A 114 -0.98 32.07 -1.85
C PHE A 114 -0.86 30.56 -2.16
N THR A 115 -1.55 29.73 -1.39
CA THR A 115 -1.59 28.28 -1.64
C THR A 115 -3.02 27.75 -1.72
N LYS A 116 -3.16 26.67 -2.48
CA LYS A 116 -4.33 25.77 -2.42
C LYS A 116 -3.93 24.50 -1.70
N ARG A 117 -4.71 24.08 -0.70
CA ARG A 117 -4.42 22.90 0.10
C ARG A 117 -4.44 21.62 -0.75
N ALA A 118 -3.49 20.73 -0.52
CA ALA A 118 -3.38 19.44 -1.24
C ALA A 118 -4.67 18.60 -1.18
N THR A 119 -5.44 18.71 -0.09
CA THR A 119 -6.71 17.99 0.09
C THR A 119 -7.84 18.50 -0.80
N SER A 120 -7.72 19.72 -1.34
CA SER A 120 -8.67 20.27 -2.31
C SER A 120 -8.49 19.70 -3.72
N ILE A 121 -7.39 18.97 -3.97
CA ILE A 121 -7.07 18.42 -5.30
C ILE A 121 -8.01 17.28 -5.66
N ILE A 122 -8.61 17.35 -6.85
CA ILE A 122 -9.46 16.30 -7.42
C ILE A 122 -9.14 16.09 -8.91
N ALA A 123 -9.58 14.97 -9.46
CA ALA A 123 -9.28 14.58 -10.83
C ALA A 123 -10.25 15.23 -11.84
N HIS A 124 -9.91 15.10 -13.12
CA HIS A 124 -10.87 15.30 -14.21
C HIS A 124 -12.10 14.40 -14.00
N GLY A 125 -13.30 14.96 -14.15
CA GLY A 125 -14.58 14.26 -14.04
C GLY A 125 -15.10 14.09 -12.61
N GLU A 126 -14.32 14.40 -11.58
CA GLU A 126 -14.80 14.35 -10.19
C GLU A 126 -15.66 15.60 -9.85
N ASP A 127 -16.61 15.43 -8.93
CA ASP A 127 -17.52 16.50 -8.54
C ASP A 127 -16.84 17.54 -7.62
N VAL A 128 -17.23 18.81 -7.80
CA VAL A 128 -16.84 19.95 -6.97
C VAL A 128 -17.97 20.28 -6.00
N LEU A 129 -17.72 20.17 -4.70
CA LEU A 129 -18.69 20.45 -3.65
C LEU A 129 -19.00 21.95 -3.55
N LEU A 130 -20.26 22.32 -3.41
CA LEU A 130 -20.65 23.74 -3.28
C LEU A 130 -20.43 24.32 -1.88
N HIS A 131 -20.33 23.47 -0.86
CA HIS A 131 -20.17 23.86 0.55
C HIS A 131 -21.19 24.94 1.01
N PRO A 132 -22.51 24.68 0.95
CA PRO A 132 -23.54 25.72 1.16
C PRO A 132 -23.53 26.39 2.54
N GLU A 133 -23.07 25.69 3.58
CA GLU A 133 -22.90 26.28 4.92
C GLU A 133 -21.64 27.17 5.03
N PHE A 134 -20.72 27.02 4.08
CA PHE A 134 -19.46 27.76 4.02
C PHE A 134 -19.54 28.94 3.07
N THR A 135 -20.09 28.82 1.85
CA THR A 135 -20.17 29.92 0.90
C THR A 135 -21.43 29.88 0.03
N GLN A 136 -21.85 31.06 -0.43
CA GLN A 136 -22.91 31.23 -1.44
C GLN A 136 -22.36 31.82 -2.75
N THR A 137 -21.04 31.96 -2.85
CA THR A 137 -20.35 32.58 -3.99
C THR A 137 -19.24 31.70 -4.58
N PRO A 138 -19.54 30.42 -4.89
CA PRO A 138 -18.60 29.55 -5.58
C PRO A 138 -18.37 30.05 -7.00
N ASP A 139 -17.11 30.16 -7.39
CA ASP A 139 -16.68 30.72 -8.66
C ASP A 139 -15.57 29.86 -9.30
N TYR A 140 -15.43 29.94 -10.61
CA TYR A 140 -14.42 29.23 -11.40
C TYR A 140 -13.25 30.16 -11.73
N GLU A 141 -12.07 29.57 -11.88
CA GLU A 141 -10.88 30.26 -12.36
C GLU A 141 -10.02 29.27 -13.16
N GLY A 142 -10.19 29.23 -14.48
CA GLY A 142 -9.32 28.40 -15.32
C GLY A 142 -7.90 28.93 -15.30
N GLU A 143 -6.90 28.05 -15.17
CA GLU A 143 -5.49 28.41 -15.10
C GLU A 143 -4.59 27.40 -15.83
N ILE A 144 -3.43 27.89 -16.25
CA ILE A 144 -2.33 27.07 -16.74
C ILE A 144 -1.47 26.68 -15.54
N GLY A 145 -1.33 25.39 -15.28
CA GLY A 145 -0.45 24.88 -14.23
C GLY A 145 0.96 24.65 -14.77
N VAL A 146 1.98 25.16 -14.07
CA VAL A 146 3.40 24.92 -14.37
C VAL A 146 3.96 23.90 -13.40
N ILE A 147 4.54 22.81 -13.90
CA ILE A 147 5.12 21.74 -13.09
C ILE A 147 6.65 21.89 -13.08
N ILE A 148 7.23 21.97 -11.88
CA ILE A 148 8.68 22.08 -11.67
C ILE A 148 9.34 20.71 -11.84
N GLY A 149 10.45 20.66 -12.56
CA GLY A 149 11.23 19.45 -12.84
C GLY A 149 12.54 19.32 -12.07
N LYS A 150 13.03 20.42 -11.48
CA LYS A 150 14.34 20.46 -10.81
C LYS A 150 14.23 21.20 -9.48
N ALA A 151 15.01 20.76 -8.49
CA ALA A 151 15.14 21.50 -7.25
C ALA A 151 15.98 22.76 -7.47
N GLY A 152 15.61 23.88 -6.85
CA GLY A 152 16.39 25.12 -6.95
C GLY A 152 16.05 26.16 -5.89
N TYR A 153 17.01 27.03 -5.62
CA TYR A 153 16.95 28.11 -4.64
C TYR A 153 17.64 29.34 -5.24
N LYS A 154 17.01 30.52 -5.12
CA LYS A 154 17.46 31.79 -5.72
C LYS A 154 17.70 31.67 -7.23
N ILE A 155 16.73 31.10 -7.95
CA ILE A 155 16.83 30.87 -9.39
C ILE A 155 16.69 32.21 -10.12
N PRO A 156 17.66 32.64 -10.94
CA PRO A 156 17.49 33.85 -11.75
C PRO A 156 16.48 33.62 -12.87
N GLU A 157 15.72 34.65 -13.25
CA GLU A 157 14.70 34.56 -14.32
C GLU A 157 15.26 33.97 -15.62
N SER A 158 16.50 34.32 -15.98
CA SER A 158 17.17 33.82 -17.19
C SER A 158 17.39 32.30 -17.23
N GLN A 159 17.32 31.62 -16.08
CA GLN A 159 17.45 30.16 -15.96
C GLN A 159 16.14 29.48 -15.60
N ALA A 160 15.10 30.25 -15.24
CA ALA A 160 13.88 29.72 -14.65
C ALA A 160 13.18 28.68 -15.52
N MET A 161 13.18 28.88 -16.84
CA MET A 161 12.57 27.92 -17.76
C MET A 161 13.26 26.55 -17.71
N ASP A 162 14.56 26.44 -17.38
CA ASP A 162 15.26 25.16 -17.25
C ASP A 162 14.77 24.30 -16.08
N TYR A 163 14.03 24.91 -15.15
CA TYR A 163 13.40 24.25 -14.01
C TYR A 163 11.97 23.81 -14.30
N VAL A 164 11.36 24.24 -15.40
CA VAL A 164 10.03 23.79 -15.82
C VAL A 164 10.15 22.42 -16.47
N TRP A 165 9.43 21.43 -15.93
CA TRP A 165 9.25 20.12 -16.58
C TRP A 165 8.18 20.23 -17.67
N GLY A 166 7.04 20.83 -17.34
CA GLY A 166 5.90 20.86 -18.24
C GLY A 166 4.68 21.57 -17.67
N TYR A 167 3.53 21.31 -18.30
CA TYR A 167 2.28 22.00 -18.01
C TYR A 167 1.13 21.02 -17.78
N THR A 168 0.13 21.48 -17.03
CA THR A 168 -1.19 20.83 -16.82
C THR A 168 -2.28 21.91 -16.76
N ILE A 169 -3.54 21.53 -16.65
CA ILE A 169 -4.65 22.47 -16.43
C ILE A 169 -5.02 22.45 -14.95
N ILE A 170 -5.30 23.62 -14.38
CA ILE A 170 -5.82 23.77 -13.02
C ILE A 170 -7.11 24.60 -13.10
N ASN A 171 -8.09 24.26 -12.27
CA ASN A 171 -9.22 25.15 -12.00
C ASN A 171 -9.15 25.62 -10.54
N ASP A 172 -8.89 26.90 -10.33
CA ASP A 172 -8.79 27.53 -9.01
C ASP A 172 -10.19 27.96 -8.51
N PHE A 173 -11.04 26.97 -8.22
CA PHE A 173 -12.36 27.26 -7.64
C PHE A 173 -12.23 28.09 -6.36
N THR A 174 -13.15 29.05 -6.22
CA THR A 174 -13.02 30.10 -5.22
C THR A 174 -14.35 30.38 -4.53
N ALA A 175 -14.33 30.43 -3.20
CA ALA A 175 -15.40 30.98 -2.38
C ALA A 175 -15.15 32.48 -2.18
N ARG A 176 -15.76 33.33 -3.01
CA ARG A 176 -15.40 34.76 -3.11
C ARG A 176 -15.62 35.55 -1.84
N GLU A 177 -16.72 35.32 -1.14
CA GLU A 177 -16.99 35.92 0.18
C GLU A 177 -15.85 35.61 1.16
N ARG A 178 -15.41 34.35 1.22
CA ARG A 178 -14.39 33.90 2.15
C ARG A 178 -13.00 34.42 1.77
N GLN A 179 -12.71 34.51 0.47
CA GLN A 179 -11.51 35.16 -0.04
C GLN A 179 -11.42 36.63 0.44
N ARG A 180 -12.51 37.39 0.29
CA ARG A 180 -12.59 38.80 0.73
C ARG A 180 -12.52 38.93 2.25
N ASP A 181 -13.37 38.20 2.97
CA ASP A 181 -13.57 38.39 4.40
C ASP A 181 -12.31 38.08 5.22
N HIS A 182 -11.52 37.09 4.78
CA HIS A 182 -10.31 36.66 5.48
C HIS A 182 -9.04 37.35 5.01
N LYS A 183 -9.08 38.13 3.92
CA LYS A 183 -7.97 38.84 3.28
C LYS A 183 -6.86 37.94 2.73
N GLN A 184 -6.42 36.95 3.50
CA GLN A 184 -5.56 35.86 3.05
C GLN A 184 -6.40 34.86 2.25
N PHE A 185 -6.05 34.65 0.99
CA PHE A 185 -6.92 33.93 0.04
C PHE A 185 -7.07 32.44 0.37
N TYR A 186 -6.13 31.85 1.12
CA TYR A 186 -6.06 30.42 1.44
C TYR A 186 -7.42 29.77 1.75
N ILE A 187 -8.20 30.33 2.68
CA ILE A 187 -9.45 29.71 3.13
C ILE A 187 -10.56 29.75 2.05
N GLY A 188 -10.57 30.77 1.20
CA GLY A 188 -11.48 30.85 0.06
C GLY A 188 -11.04 29.99 -1.13
N LYS A 189 -9.77 29.58 -1.15
CA LYS A 189 -9.10 28.87 -2.26
C LYS A 189 -8.84 27.39 -1.96
N SER A 190 -9.03 26.95 -0.72
CA SER A 190 -8.71 25.59 -0.24
C SER A 190 -9.87 24.75 0.31
N PRO A 191 -11.18 25.07 0.14
CA PRO A 191 -12.22 24.08 0.42
C PRO A 191 -11.96 22.77 -0.31
N ASP A 192 -12.37 21.65 0.29
CA ASP A 192 -12.22 20.35 -0.35
C ASP A 192 -12.86 20.36 -1.74
N THR A 193 -12.23 19.70 -2.72
CA THR A 193 -12.57 19.67 -4.16
C THR A 193 -12.33 20.96 -4.98
N TYR A 194 -11.84 22.06 -4.38
CA TYR A 194 -11.65 23.33 -5.11
C TYR A 194 -10.39 23.40 -6.00
N CYS A 195 -9.64 22.32 -6.16
CA CYS A 195 -8.43 22.30 -7.00
C CYS A 195 -8.40 21.16 -8.01
N PRO A 196 -9.32 21.09 -8.98
CA PRO A 196 -9.16 20.12 -10.07
C PRO A 196 -7.84 20.32 -10.84
N ILE A 197 -7.14 19.23 -11.12
CA ILE A 197 -5.89 19.21 -11.89
C ILE A 197 -5.90 18.06 -12.90
N GLY A 198 -5.62 18.33 -14.18
CA GLY A 198 -5.53 17.32 -15.24
C GLY A 198 -6.10 17.78 -16.58
N PRO A 199 -6.57 16.88 -17.47
CA PRO A 199 -6.50 15.41 -17.37
C PRO A 199 -5.11 14.85 -17.68
N VAL A 200 -4.22 15.66 -18.27
CA VAL A 200 -2.86 15.26 -18.64
C VAL A 200 -1.83 16.28 -18.20
N ALA A 201 -0.62 15.79 -17.94
CA ALA A 201 0.58 16.60 -17.77
C ALA A 201 1.51 16.36 -18.96
N VAL A 202 2.06 17.43 -19.52
CA VAL A 202 2.80 17.39 -20.80
C VAL A 202 4.12 18.14 -20.65
N PRO A 203 5.27 17.51 -20.99
CA PRO A 203 6.57 18.20 -21.05
C PRO A 203 6.53 19.46 -21.91
N LYS A 204 7.19 20.53 -21.44
CA LYS A 204 7.13 21.86 -22.08
C LYS A 204 7.59 21.83 -23.54
N GLU A 205 8.56 20.98 -23.88
CA GLU A 205 9.14 20.86 -25.22
C GLU A 205 8.13 20.33 -26.26
N ARG A 206 7.01 19.76 -25.80
CA ARG A 206 5.95 19.21 -26.65
C ARG A 206 4.79 20.19 -26.87
N LEU A 207 4.87 21.38 -26.30
CA LEU A 207 3.84 22.40 -26.37
C LEU A 207 4.34 23.65 -27.09
N PRO A 208 3.45 24.42 -27.75
CA PRO A 208 3.82 25.71 -28.27
C PRO A 208 4.16 26.67 -27.13
N GLU A 209 5.05 27.63 -27.38
CA GLU A 209 5.42 28.64 -26.38
C GLU A 209 4.22 29.45 -25.89
N ASN A 210 3.28 29.76 -26.78
CA ASN A 210 2.07 30.51 -26.44
C ASN A 210 0.87 29.56 -26.27
N LEU A 211 0.50 29.33 -25.01
CA LEU A 211 -0.64 28.52 -24.63
C LEU A 211 -1.90 29.38 -24.52
N ARG A 212 -2.96 28.99 -25.24
CA ARG A 212 -4.30 29.58 -25.08
C ARG A 212 -5.11 28.78 -24.07
N LEU A 213 -5.76 29.49 -23.15
CA LEU A 213 -6.64 29.02 -22.10
C LEU A 213 -8.07 29.50 -22.38
N GLN A 214 -9.06 28.61 -22.26
CA GLN A 214 -10.48 28.94 -22.35
C GLN A 214 -11.27 28.23 -21.24
N THR A 215 -12.23 28.94 -20.64
CA THR A 215 -13.15 28.36 -19.64
C THR A 215 -14.59 28.51 -20.12
N PHE A 216 -15.37 27.44 -19.98
CA PHE A 216 -16.78 27.38 -20.31
C PHE A 216 -17.59 26.95 -19.09
N VAL A 217 -18.77 27.52 -18.92
CA VAL A 217 -19.76 27.06 -17.94
C VAL A 217 -21.04 26.69 -18.69
N ASN A 218 -21.44 25.43 -18.64
CA ASN A 218 -22.58 24.91 -19.40
C ASN A 218 -22.52 25.27 -20.90
N GLY A 219 -21.32 25.21 -21.48
CA GLY A 219 -21.06 25.57 -22.88
C GLY A 219 -20.95 27.08 -23.19
N GLU A 220 -21.24 27.98 -22.23
CA GLU A 220 -21.03 29.43 -22.39
C GLU A 220 -19.54 29.76 -22.18
N GLU A 221 -18.85 30.34 -23.18
CA GLU A 221 -17.47 30.83 -23.00
C GLU A 221 -17.46 31.97 -21.97
N ARG A 222 -16.63 31.82 -20.95
CA ARG A 222 -16.48 32.76 -19.85
C ARG A 222 -15.11 33.41 -19.83
N GLN A 223 -14.06 32.65 -20.14
CA GLN A 223 -12.68 33.11 -20.10
C GLN A 223 -11.97 32.70 -21.38
N ASN A 224 -11.07 33.54 -21.89
CA ASN A 224 -10.32 33.30 -23.11
C ASN A 224 -9.09 34.21 -23.16
N ALA A 225 -7.92 33.63 -22.92
CA ALA A 225 -6.66 34.37 -22.84
C ALA A 225 -5.47 33.51 -23.27
N THR A 226 -4.33 34.15 -23.45
CA THR A 226 -3.04 33.52 -23.79
C THR A 226 -2.01 33.77 -22.69
N ILE A 227 -1.07 32.84 -22.53
CA ILE A 227 -0.08 32.87 -21.44
C ILE A 227 0.88 34.08 -21.52
N ASP A 228 1.02 34.68 -22.69
CA ASP A 228 1.78 35.92 -22.91
C ASP A 228 1.11 37.17 -22.32
N GLN A 229 -0.16 37.08 -21.90
CA GLN A 229 -0.90 38.16 -21.23
C GLN A 229 -0.67 38.19 -19.71
N LEU A 230 0.15 37.28 -19.17
CA LEU A 230 0.52 37.29 -17.76
C LEU A 230 1.27 38.58 -17.40
N ILE A 231 0.90 39.21 -16.29
CA ILE A 231 1.60 40.39 -15.74
C ILE A 231 3.00 40.00 -15.28
N PHE A 232 3.08 38.92 -14.50
CA PHE A 232 4.30 38.29 -14.03
C PHE A 232 4.50 36.98 -14.79
N SER A 233 5.54 36.96 -15.62
CA SER A 233 5.90 35.81 -16.46
C SER A 233 6.28 34.59 -15.61
N ILE A 234 6.21 33.38 -16.19
CA ILE A 234 6.68 32.15 -15.52
C ILE A 234 8.11 32.30 -14.95
N PRO A 235 9.08 32.85 -15.71
CA PRO A 235 10.40 33.15 -15.16
C PRO A 235 10.39 34.02 -13.90
N ASN A 236 9.59 35.09 -13.90
CA ASN A 236 9.45 35.98 -12.75
C ASN A 236 8.82 35.27 -11.55
N LEU A 237 7.80 34.43 -11.77
CA LEU A 237 7.17 33.64 -10.71
C LEU A 237 8.15 32.66 -10.05
N ILE A 238 8.89 31.88 -10.86
CA ILE A 238 9.89 30.92 -10.36
C ILE A 238 11.02 31.63 -9.61
N SER A 239 11.52 32.75 -10.15
CA SER A 239 12.51 33.59 -9.49
C SER A 239 12.00 34.07 -8.15
N THR A 240 10.81 34.68 -8.11
CA THR A 240 10.17 35.20 -6.90
C THR A 240 9.97 34.11 -5.85
N LEU A 241 9.37 32.98 -6.23
CA LEU A 241 9.10 31.87 -5.32
C LEU A 241 10.40 31.27 -4.78
N SER A 242 11.45 31.18 -5.58
CA SER A 242 12.70 30.55 -5.15
C SER A 242 13.65 31.48 -4.36
N GLN A 243 13.37 32.79 -4.27
CA GLN A 243 14.24 33.74 -3.58
C GLN A 243 14.45 33.41 -2.08
N GLY A 244 13.39 32.96 -1.42
CA GLY A 244 13.37 32.67 0.03
C GLY A 244 13.18 31.20 0.39
N GLN A 245 12.74 30.35 -0.55
CA GLN A 245 12.47 28.93 -0.33
C GLN A 245 13.00 28.08 -1.49
N THR A 246 13.26 26.81 -1.23
CA THR A 246 13.65 25.86 -2.29
C THR A 246 12.37 25.36 -2.98
N ILE A 247 12.30 25.50 -4.30
CA ILE A 247 11.31 24.76 -5.10
C ILE A 247 11.87 23.38 -5.41
N GLN A 248 11.02 22.38 -5.55
CA GLN A 248 11.41 20.97 -5.74
C GLN A 248 10.64 20.33 -6.91
N PRO A 249 11.17 19.25 -7.52
CA PRO A 249 10.48 18.53 -8.59
C PRO A 249 9.08 18.08 -8.16
N GLY A 250 8.09 18.35 -9.00
CA GLY A 250 6.67 18.12 -8.76
C GLY A 250 5.95 19.25 -8.02
N ASP A 251 6.63 20.29 -7.55
CA ASP A 251 5.92 21.51 -7.15
C ASP A 251 5.18 22.07 -8.37
N THR A 252 3.96 22.55 -8.13
CA THR A 252 3.07 23.01 -9.19
C THR A 252 2.63 24.44 -8.90
N ILE A 253 2.71 25.30 -9.91
CA ILE A 253 2.35 26.72 -9.85
C ILE A 253 1.07 26.94 -10.67
N ALA A 254 0.00 27.38 -10.01
CA ALA A 254 -1.18 27.95 -10.64
C ALA A 254 -0.88 29.42 -10.99
N THR A 255 -0.81 29.75 -12.28
CA THR A 255 -0.22 31.01 -12.75
C THR A 255 -1.15 32.22 -12.66
N GLY A 256 -2.38 32.05 -12.21
CA GLY A 256 -3.43 33.07 -12.21
C GLY A 256 -4.43 32.89 -13.35
N THR A 257 -5.59 33.52 -13.19
CA THR A 257 -6.75 33.40 -14.09
C THR A 257 -7.01 34.69 -14.88
N PRO A 258 -7.53 34.61 -16.12
CA PRO A 258 -7.90 35.76 -16.93
C PRO A 258 -9.29 36.35 -16.57
N TYR A 259 -9.63 37.47 -17.21
CA TYR A 259 -10.92 38.15 -17.08
C TYR A 259 -12.10 37.20 -17.39
N GLY A 260 -13.25 37.46 -16.74
CA GLY A 260 -14.50 36.75 -17.02
C GLY A 260 -14.88 35.69 -15.97
N VAL A 261 -14.43 35.89 -14.74
CA VAL A 261 -14.87 35.13 -13.57
C VAL A 261 -16.30 35.53 -13.17
N GLY A 262 -17.00 34.68 -12.43
CA GLY A 262 -18.43 34.82 -12.12
C GLY A 262 -18.80 36.14 -11.43
N PHE A 263 -17.99 36.64 -10.50
CA PHE A 263 -18.26 37.94 -9.85
C PHE A 263 -18.11 39.15 -10.79
N GLY A 264 -17.42 38.98 -11.93
CA GLY A 264 -17.19 40.02 -12.93
C GLY A 264 -18.45 40.43 -13.68
N PHE A 265 -19.43 39.53 -13.76
CA PHE A 265 -20.68 39.75 -14.46
C PHE A 265 -21.61 40.70 -13.68
N ARG A 266 -22.52 41.35 -14.42
CA ARG A 266 -23.61 42.17 -13.86
C ARG A 266 -24.93 41.71 -14.49
N PRO A 267 -25.80 40.98 -13.76
CA PRO A 267 -25.62 40.47 -12.39
C PRO A 267 -24.51 39.41 -12.30
N MET A 268 -23.97 39.21 -11.10
CA MET A 268 -22.92 38.19 -10.84
C MET A 268 -23.44 36.78 -11.17
N LYS A 269 -22.57 35.93 -11.72
CA LYS A 269 -22.89 34.57 -12.16
C LYS A 269 -22.07 33.52 -11.39
N PHE A 270 -22.46 33.25 -10.15
CA PHE A 270 -21.88 32.16 -9.34
C PHE A 270 -22.41 30.78 -9.76
N LEU A 271 -21.63 29.76 -9.44
CA LEU A 271 -21.90 28.37 -9.76
C LEU A 271 -23.05 27.79 -8.93
N LYS A 272 -23.77 26.85 -9.52
CA LYS A 272 -24.97 26.20 -8.96
C LYS A 272 -24.87 24.68 -9.08
N PRO A 273 -25.69 23.93 -8.33
CA PRO A 273 -25.73 22.47 -8.45
C PRO A 273 -25.96 22.04 -9.90
N GLY A 274 -25.15 21.08 -10.37
CA GLY A 274 -25.23 20.53 -11.73
C GLY A 274 -24.54 21.35 -12.82
N ASP A 275 -23.99 22.54 -12.52
CA ASP A 275 -23.21 23.29 -13.51
C ASP A 275 -21.96 22.49 -13.94
N GLU A 276 -21.71 22.40 -15.24
CA GLU A 276 -20.47 21.88 -15.81
C GLU A 276 -19.47 23.02 -16.00
N VAL A 277 -18.25 22.88 -15.48
CA VAL A 277 -17.14 23.80 -15.74
C VAL A 277 -16.06 23.08 -16.54
N LYS A 278 -15.76 23.59 -17.73
CA LYS A 278 -14.75 23.05 -18.64
C LYS A 278 -13.64 24.07 -18.85
N VAL A 279 -12.41 23.69 -18.53
CA VAL A 279 -11.19 24.48 -18.80
C VAL A 279 -10.37 23.77 -19.87
N SER A 280 -10.06 24.45 -20.97
CA SER A 280 -9.30 23.92 -22.10
C SER A 280 -8.01 24.71 -22.27
N VAL A 281 -6.89 24.00 -22.50
CA VAL A 281 -5.59 24.62 -22.80
C VAL A 281 -4.97 23.96 -24.03
N THR A 282 -4.35 24.77 -24.89
CA THR A 282 -3.69 24.31 -26.12
C THR A 282 -2.76 23.13 -25.84
N GLY A 283 -2.99 21.98 -26.49
CA GLY A 283 -2.18 20.77 -26.35
C GLY A 283 -2.37 19.95 -25.07
N LEU A 284 -3.20 20.42 -24.12
CA LEU A 284 -3.49 19.74 -22.84
C LEU A 284 -4.90 19.11 -22.80
N GLY A 285 -5.72 19.31 -23.84
CA GLY A 285 -7.10 18.85 -23.86
C GLY A 285 -7.99 19.72 -22.97
N ALA A 286 -8.93 19.09 -22.26
CA ALA A 286 -9.89 19.77 -21.41
C ALA A 286 -10.05 19.11 -20.03
N LEU A 287 -10.04 19.92 -18.98
CA LEU A 287 -10.39 19.57 -17.62
C LEU A 287 -11.87 19.90 -17.40
N VAL A 288 -12.68 18.89 -17.09
CA VAL A 288 -14.13 19.03 -16.91
C VAL A 288 -14.51 18.53 -15.53
N ASN A 289 -15.28 19.33 -14.80
CA ASN A 289 -15.80 18.97 -13.48
C ASN A 289 -17.23 19.48 -13.35
N HIS A 290 -18.05 18.80 -12.54
CA HIS A 290 -19.44 19.17 -12.31
C HIS A 290 -19.62 19.65 -10.87
N MET A 291 -20.48 20.65 -10.68
CA MET A 291 -20.86 21.08 -9.34
C MET A 291 -21.80 20.04 -8.72
N ALA A 292 -21.39 19.50 -7.57
CA ALA A 292 -22.12 18.48 -6.86
C ALA A 292 -23.52 18.95 -6.43
N SER A 293 -24.38 18.00 -6.04
CA SER A 293 -25.61 18.34 -5.32
C SER A 293 -25.30 18.97 -3.96
N LEU A 294 -26.25 19.73 -3.40
CA LEU A 294 -26.05 20.42 -2.11
C LEU A 294 -25.92 19.45 -0.92
N ASP A 295 -26.39 18.21 -1.07
CA ASP A 295 -26.34 17.12 -0.10
C ASP A 295 -25.19 16.14 -0.35
N ALA A 296 -24.30 16.42 -1.30
CA ALA A 296 -23.16 15.56 -1.61
C ALA A 296 -22.25 15.36 -0.39
N ILE A 297 -21.89 14.10 -0.14
CA ILE A 297 -20.95 13.73 0.92
C ILE A 297 -19.55 14.14 0.48
N ASN A 298 -18.78 14.74 1.39
CA ASN A 298 -17.40 15.11 1.11
C ASN A 298 -16.51 13.86 1.00
N PRO A 299 -16.01 13.49 -0.19
CA PRO A 299 -15.22 12.28 -0.38
C PRO A 299 -13.80 12.41 0.18
N THR A 300 -13.37 13.62 0.54
CA THR A 300 -12.00 13.90 0.99
C THR A 300 -11.68 13.26 2.33
N ILE A 301 -12.66 13.19 3.24
CA ILE A 301 -12.48 12.56 4.56
C ILE A 301 -12.18 11.07 4.40
N GLU A 302 -12.97 10.37 3.59
CA GLU A 302 -12.75 8.95 3.32
C GLU A 302 -11.39 8.73 2.67
N ARG A 303 -11.05 9.51 1.64
CA ARG A 303 -9.74 9.46 0.96
C ARG A 303 -8.55 9.66 1.90
N ILE A 304 -8.66 10.56 2.88
CA ILE A 304 -7.61 10.78 3.89
C ILE A 304 -7.54 9.58 4.84
N ASN A 305 -8.69 9.08 5.31
CA ASN A 305 -8.76 7.97 6.26
C ASN A 305 -8.32 6.62 5.65
N THR A 306 -8.41 6.45 4.34
CA THR A 306 -7.91 5.25 3.64
C THR A 306 -6.39 5.21 3.55
N THR A 307 -5.70 6.33 3.80
CA THR A 307 -4.24 6.40 3.77
C THR A 307 -3.66 6.27 5.17
N SER A 308 -2.88 5.22 5.43
CA SER A 308 -2.22 5.02 6.72
C SER A 308 -0.73 5.34 6.64
N SER A 309 -0.24 6.17 7.56
CA SER A 309 1.20 6.37 7.78
C SER A 309 1.84 5.24 8.59
N ILE A 310 1.04 4.29 9.09
CA ILE A 310 1.55 3.12 9.82
C ILE A 310 2.13 2.15 8.79
N PRO A 311 3.40 1.74 8.91
CA PRO A 311 4.03 0.87 7.93
C PRO A 311 3.38 -0.52 7.92
N VAL A 312 3.30 -1.08 6.73
CA VAL A 312 3.00 -2.49 6.49
C VAL A 312 4.27 -3.16 5.99
N SER A 313 4.66 -4.26 6.64
CA SER A 313 5.83 -5.08 6.28
C SER A 313 5.40 -6.39 5.64
N ASN A 314 6.31 -7.07 4.95
CA ASN A 314 6.07 -8.33 4.23
C ASN A 314 4.91 -8.31 3.21
N GLN A 315 4.62 -7.16 2.58
CA GLN A 315 3.59 -7.04 1.54
C GLN A 315 4.12 -7.52 0.17
N LYS A 316 4.46 -8.82 0.09
CA LYS A 316 5.00 -9.45 -1.14
C LYS A 316 3.90 -9.75 -2.15
N THR A 317 2.70 -10.06 -1.67
CA THR A 317 1.54 -10.36 -2.51
C THR A 317 0.91 -9.06 -3.00
N ARG A 318 0.71 -8.95 -4.32
CA ARG A 318 -0.05 -7.86 -4.94
C ARG A 318 -1.49 -8.32 -5.10
N SER A 319 -2.46 -7.43 -4.89
CA SER A 319 -3.91 -7.72 -4.92
C SER A 319 -4.37 -8.74 -3.86
N SER A 320 -5.61 -9.24 -3.96
CA SER A 320 -6.19 -10.26 -3.09
C SER A 320 -5.75 -11.70 -3.42
N ASN A 321 -4.80 -11.90 -4.35
CA ASN A 321 -4.40 -13.23 -4.81
C ASN A 321 -3.78 -14.08 -3.69
N GLY A 322 -4.60 -14.97 -3.11
CA GLY A 322 -4.21 -15.81 -1.98
C GLY A 322 -4.22 -15.11 -0.62
N LEU A 323 -4.62 -13.83 -0.54
CA LEU A 323 -4.82 -13.14 0.75
C LEU A 323 -6.29 -13.20 1.16
N VAL A 324 -6.55 -13.63 2.39
CA VAL A 324 -7.87 -13.63 3.01
C VAL A 324 -7.90 -12.60 4.13
N ASN A 325 -8.91 -11.72 4.09
CA ASN A 325 -9.10 -10.71 5.12
C ASN A 325 -9.75 -11.34 6.36
N ILE A 326 -9.09 -11.20 7.51
CA ILE A 326 -9.58 -11.61 8.82
C ILE A 326 -9.58 -10.40 9.76
N GLY A 327 -10.75 -9.78 9.93
CA GLY A 327 -10.88 -8.50 10.63
C GLY A 327 -10.06 -7.41 9.95
N THR A 328 -9.06 -6.85 10.64
CA THR A 328 -8.17 -5.79 10.13
C THR A 328 -6.88 -6.32 9.51
N LYS A 329 -6.69 -7.64 9.43
CA LYS A 329 -5.48 -8.28 8.88
C LYS A 329 -5.81 -8.99 7.57
N SER A 330 -4.78 -9.20 6.75
CA SER A 330 -4.84 -10.08 5.59
C SER A 330 -3.79 -11.16 5.75
N LEU A 331 -4.17 -12.43 5.67
CA LEU A 331 -3.24 -13.56 5.75
C LEU A 331 -3.24 -14.35 4.46
N PHE A 332 -2.06 -14.84 4.09
CA PHE A 332 -1.92 -15.75 2.99
C PHE A 332 -2.55 -17.10 3.32
N TYR A 333 -3.36 -17.59 2.39
CA TYR A 333 -4.08 -18.84 2.45
C TYR A 333 -4.03 -19.55 1.11
N GLN A 334 -3.80 -20.86 1.16
CA GLN A 334 -3.89 -21.74 0.03
C GLN A 334 -4.64 -23.03 0.40
N PHE A 335 -5.57 -23.42 -0.45
CA PHE A 335 -6.25 -24.71 -0.36
C PHE A 335 -5.64 -25.72 -1.33
N ARG A 336 -5.47 -26.97 -0.88
CA ARG A 336 -5.09 -28.12 -1.72
C ARG A 336 -5.93 -29.34 -1.33
N GLY A 337 -6.30 -30.12 -2.33
CA GLY A 337 -6.93 -31.43 -2.15
C GLY A 337 -8.44 -31.43 -2.29
N GLN A 338 -9.11 -32.35 -1.60
CA GLN A 338 -10.54 -32.63 -1.77
C GLN A 338 -11.36 -31.79 -0.78
N PRO A 339 -12.22 -30.84 -1.23
CA PRO A 339 -12.94 -29.92 -0.35
C PRO A 339 -13.81 -30.60 0.73
N ASP A 340 -14.35 -31.78 0.43
CA ASP A 340 -15.24 -32.52 1.32
C ASP A 340 -14.55 -33.60 2.16
N ALA A 341 -13.23 -33.73 2.05
CA ALA A 341 -12.47 -34.72 2.81
C ALA A 341 -12.12 -34.21 4.22
N ASP A 342 -11.48 -35.06 5.03
CA ASP A 342 -11.10 -34.69 6.39
C ASP A 342 -10.08 -33.54 6.38
N PRO A 343 -10.30 -32.47 7.17
CA PRO A 343 -9.47 -31.27 7.12
C PRO A 343 -8.12 -31.47 7.83
N VAL A 344 -7.08 -30.89 7.22
CA VAL A 344 -5.72 -30.82 7.76
C VAL A 344 -5.25 -29.36 7.75
N ILE A 345 -4.97 -28.80 8.92
CA ILE A 345 -4.42 -27.44 9.09
C ILE A 345 -2.90 -27.53 9.27
N PHE A 346 -2.17 -26.75 8.50
CA PHE A 346 -0.71 -26.67 8.56
C PHE A 346 -0.24 -25.36 9.20
N ILE A 347 0.60 -25.45 10.24
CA ILE A 347 1.08 -24.27 11.01
C ILE A 347 2.61 -24.28 11.10
N HIS A 348 3.27 -23.40 10.35
CA HIS A 348 4.73 -23.41 10.25
C HIS A 348 5.42 -22.76 11.46
N GLY A 349 6.72 -23.03 11.59
CA GLY A 349 7.57 -22.46 12.65
C GLY A 349 8.13 -21.08 12.34
N LEU A 350 8.85 -20.52 13.33
CA LEU A 350 9.62 -19.29 13.18
C LEU A 350 10.65 -19.43 12.06
N GLY A 351 10.66 -18.50 11.10
CA GLY A 351 11.57 -18.59 9.94
C GLY A 351 11.08 -19.50 8.80
N GLY A 352 9.90 -20.08 8.94
CA GLY A 352 9.23 -20.92 7.93
C GLY A 352 8.13 -20.19 7.16
N SER A 353 7.47 -20.93 6.28
CA SER A 353 6.19 -20.57 5.65
C SER A 353 5.40 -21.85 5.40
N SER A 354 4.18 -21.76 4.90
CA SER A 354 3.36 -22.90 4.46
C SER A 354 4.08 -23.85 3.51
N THR A 355 5.07 -23.36 2.73
CA THR A 355 5.86 -24.18 1.81
C THR A 355 6.73 -25.23 2.51
N TYR A 356 7.01 -25.07 3.81
CA TYR A 356 7.70 -26.08 4.63
C TYR A 356 7.00 -27.45 4.56
N PHE A 357 5.67 -27.45 4.43
CA PHE A 357 4.86 -28.66 4.41
C PHE A 357 4.60 -29.23 3.01
N THR A 358 5.14 -28.62 1.95
CA THR A 358 4.93 -29.07 0.56
C THR A 358 5.13 -30.59 0.40
N PRO A 359 6.19 -31.21 0.96
CA PRO A 359 6.39 -32.64 0.81
C PRO A 359 5.30 -33.50 1.47
N LEU A 360 4.68 -33.03 2.56
CA LEU A 360 3.55 -33.73 3.18
C LEU A 360 2.26 -33.57 2.37
N VAL A 361 2.00 -32.35 1.90
CA VAL A 361 0.80 -31.95 1.17
C VAL A 361 0.64 -32.73 -0.14
N GLU A 362 1.74 -33.04 -0.83
CA GLU A 362 1.70 -33.73 -2.13
C GLU A 362 0.95 -35.07 -2.06
N LYS A 363 1.12 -35.84 -0.98
CA LYS A 363 0.36 -37.08 -0.76
C LYS A 363 -0.98 -36.80 -0.07
N LEU A 364 -0.99 -35.95 0.96
CA LEU A 364 -2.19 -35.69 1.78
C LEU A 364 -3.34 -35.10 0.97
N SER A 365 -3.05 -34.18 0.06
CA SER A 365 -4.07 -33.53 -0.78
C SER A 365 -4.83 -34.51 -1.68
N LYS A 366 -4.32 -35.72 -1.91
CA LYS A 366 -5.06 -36.75 -2.66
C LYS A 366 -6.27 -37.29 -1.88
N THR A 367 -6.22 -37.24 -0.55
CA THR A 367 -7.23 -37.85 0.34
C THR A 367 -7.81 -36.90 1.38
N HIS A 368 -7.27 -35.69 1.55
CA HIS A 368 -7.63 -34.74 2.60
C HIS A 368 -7.87 -33.32 2.05
N ALA A 369 -8.55 -32.50 2.86
CA ALA A 369 -8.69 -31.06 2.66
C ALA A 369 -7.52 -30.32 3.35
N CYS A 370 -6.49 -29.94 2.60
CA CYS A 370 -5.29 -29.30 3.14
C CYS A 370 -5.42 -27.76 3.15
N HIS A 371 -5.39 -27.19 4.36
CA HIS A 371 -5.45 -25.76 4.62
C HIS A 371 -4.05 -25.24 4.99
N LEU A 372 -3.45 -24.49 4.06
CA LEU A 372 -2.10 -23.94 4.17
C LEU A 372 -2.19 -22.44 4.44
N THR A 373 -1.46 -21.95 5.43
CA THR A 373 -1.42 -20.53 5.75
C THR A 373 -0.05 -20.11 6.22
N ASP A 374 0.31 -18.86 5.90
CA ASP A 374 1.48 -18.21 6.47
C ASP A 374 1.05 -17.37 7.68
N LEU A 375 1.73 -17.56 8.80
CA LEU A 375 1.54 -16.74 10.00
C LEU A 375 1.80 -15.27 9.69
N GLU A 376 1.19 -14.36 10.45
CA GLU A 376 1.38 -12.92 10.26
C GLU A 376 2.88 -12.54 10.18
N GLY A 377 3.25 -11.78 9.15
CA GLY A 377 4.63 -11.37 8.88
C GLY A 377 5.55 -12.45 8.27
N HIS A 378 5.07 -13.67 8.05
CA HIS A 378 5.84 -14.75 7.43
C HIS A 378 5.38 -15.02 6.00
N GLY A 379 6.27 -15.63 5.20
CA GLY A 379 5.96 -16.03 3.83
C GLY A 379 5.36 -14.88 3.03
N LEU A 380 4.09 -15.02 2.65
CA LEU A 380 3.31 -14.05 1.87
C LEU A 380 2.27 -13.27 2.70
N SER A 381 2.20 -13.47 4.02
CA SER A 381 1.32 -12.75 4.94
C SER A 381 1.94 -11.41 5.40
N PRO A 382 1.33 -10.25 5.12
CA PRO A 382 1.81 -8.98 5.63
C PRO A 382 1.66 -8.87 7.16
N THR A 383 2.29 -7.85 7.76
CA THR A 383 2.06 -7.44 9.16
C THR A 383 2.01 -5.92 9.27
N ASN A 384 1.17 -5.41 10.16
CA ASN A 384 1.03 -3.96 10.41
C ASN A 384 1.93 -3.52 11.57
N GLY A 385 2.50 -2.30 11.52
CA GLY A 385 3.34 -1.76 12.60
C GLY A 385 2.74 -1.81 14.01
N LEU A 386 1.42 -1.77 14.15
CA LEU A 386 0.72 -1.88 15.43
C LEU A 386 0.44 -3.32 15.90
N SER A 387 0.67 -4.32 15.04
CA SER A 387 0.45 -5.72 15.40
C SER A 387 1.44 -6.18 16.48
N SER A 388 0.90 -6.58 17.63
CA SER A 388 1.67 -7.18 18.73
C SER A 388 1.42 -8.69 18.76
N LEU A 389 2.35 -9.46 18.19
CA LEU A 389 2.20 -10.91 18.09
C LEU A 389 2.44 -11.61 19.43
N THR A 390 1.60 -12.60 19.73
CA THR A 390 1.74 -13.59 20.78
C THR A 390 1.35 -14.97 20.23
N ILE A 391 1.72 -16.06 20.92
CA ILE A 391 1.23 -17.40 20.54
C ILE A 391 -0.31 -17.43 20.50
N SER A 392 -0.96 -16.76 21.46
CA SER A 392 -2.42 -16.64 21.53
C SER A 392 -3.02 -15.87 20.35
N SER A 393 -2.41 -14.75 19.93
CA SER A 393 -2.92 -13.99 18.78
C SER A 393 -2.79 -14.79 17.49
N LEU A 394 -1.66 -15.49 17.29
CA LEU A 394 -1.43 -16.35 16.13
C LEU A 394 -2.43 -17.52 16.09
N ALA A 395 -2.75 -18.13 17.23
CA ALA A 395 -3.78 -19.17 17.29
C ALA A 395 -5.17 -18.62 16.94
N SER A 396 -5.52 -17.44 17.45
CA SER A 396 -6.78 -16.74 17.10
C SER A 396 -6.87 -16.41 15.61
N ASP A 397 -5.74 -16.02 15.00
CA ASP A 397 -5.67 -15.76 13.56
C ASP A 397 -5.96 -17.03 12.75
N ILE A 398 -5.34 -18.17 13.10
CA ILE A 398 -5.58 -19.47 12.45
C ILE A 398 -7.04 -19.90 12.61
N ARG A 399 -7.61 -19.80 13.82
CA ARG A 399 -9.04 -20.08 14.06
C ARG A 399 -9.93 -19.26 13.15
N THR A 400 -9.74 -17.93 13.15
CA THR A 400 -10.58 -16.99 12.38
C THR A 400 -10.47 -17.26 10.88
N LEU A 401 -9.25 -17.50 10.39
CA LEU A 401 -9.01 -17.85 9.00
C LEU A 401 -9.72 -19.15 8.63
N TYR A 402 -9.52 -20.22 9.41
CA TYR A 402 -10.14 -21.52 9.16
C TYR A 402 -11.67 -21.43 9.14
N THR A 403 -12.28 -20.74 10.11
CA THR A 403 -13.74 -20.49 10.13
C THR A 403 -14.22 -19.69 8.93
N THR A 404 -13.39 -18.78 8.41
CA THR A 404 -13.74 -17.94 7.25
C THR A 404 -13.71 -18.72 5.94
N VAL A 405 -12.74 -19.65 5.78
CA VAL A 405 -12.47 -20.32 4.49
C VAL A 405 -13.00 -21.74 4.40
N SER A 406 -13.25 -22.41 5.53
CA SER A 406 -13.72 -23.79 5.56
C SER A 406 -15.24 -23.86 5.45
N THR A 407 -15.74 -24.66 4.51
CA THR A 407 -17.17 -24.96 4.35
C THR A 407 -17.64 -26.06 5.31
N GLN A 408 -16.72 -26.74 6.01
CA GLN A 408 -16.97 -27.86 6.92
C GLN A 408 -16.23 -27.66 8.24
N SER A 409 -16.32 -26.46 8.79
CA SER A 409 -15.55 -26.01 9.95
C SER A 409 -15.79 -26.81 11.25
N GLU A 410 -16.84 -27.62 11.32
CA GLU A 410 -17.19 -28.46 12.46
C GLU A 410 -16.60 -29.89 12.39
N LYS A 411 -16.09 -30.32 11.23
CA LYS A 411 -15.51 -31.67 11.07
C LYS A 411 -14.26 -31.84 11.95
N PRO A 412 -14.04 -33.04 12.54
CA PRO A 412 -12.82 -33.31 13.28
C PRO A 412 -11.56 -33.03 12.45
N VAL A 413 -10.66 -32.20 12.97
CA VAL A 413 -9.51 -31.68 12.22
C VAL A 413 -8.19 -32.29 12.67
N THR A 414 -7.30 -32.54 11.72
CA THR A 414 -5.89 -32.83 11.99
C THR A 414 -5.09 -31.53 11.94
N ILE A 415 -4.23 -31.28 12.94
CA ILE A 415 -3.30 -30.15 12.91
C ILE A 415 -1.88 -30.70 12.80
N ILE A 416 -1.13 -30.22 11.81
CA ILE A 416 0.30 -30.50 11.63
C ILE A 416 1.08 -29.21 11.79
N ALA A 417 1.99 -29.19 12.77
CA ALA A 417 2.70 -27.98 13.12
C ALA A 417 4.20 -28.21 13.30
N HIS A 418 4.99 -27.15 13.14
CA HIS A 418 6.45 -27.18 13.30
C HIS A 418 6.94 -26.08 14.24
N SER A 419 7.90 -26.42 15.11
CA SER A 419 8.62 -25.44 15.96
C SER A 419 7.66 -24.52 16.72
N MET A 420 7.83 -23.20 16.67
CA MET A 420 6.91 -22.21 17.26
C MET A 420 5.44 -22.45 16.89
N GLY A 421 5.17 -22.94 15.67
CA GLY A 421 3.82 -23.33 15.23
C GLY A 421 3.21 -24.43 16.09
N CYS A 422 4.01 -25.30 16.73
CA CYS A 422 3.52 -26.30 17.69
C CYS A 422 2.91 -25.65 18.93
N LEU A 423 3.47 -24.53 19.42
CA LEU A 423 2.87 -23.78 20.53
C LEU A 423 1.53 -23.15 20.09
N VAL A 424 1.47 -22.64 18.86
CA VAL A 424 0.24 -22.12 18.25
C VAL A 424 -0.81 -23.23 18.11
N ALA A 425 -0.42 -24.41 17.65
CA ALA A 425 -1.30 -25.58 17.52
C ALA A 425 -1.82 -26.08 18.87
N LEU A 426 -0.95 -26.17 19.89
CA LEU A 426 -1.36 -26.52 21.25
C LEU A 426 -2.32 -25.48 21.82
N LYS A 427 -2.05 -24.19 21.61
CA LYS A 427 -2.93 -23.10 22.06
C LYS A 427 -4.29 -23.15 21.37
N LEU A 428 -4.31 -23.38 20.06
CA LEU A 428 -5.52 -23.57 19.27
C LEU A 428 -6.30 -24.79 19.77
N ALA A 429 -5.61 -25.87 20.14
CA ALA A 429 -6.23 -27.09 20.64
C ALA A 429 -6.85 -26.99 22.03
N LEU A 430 -6.37 -26.02 22.83
CA LEU A 430 -6.92 -25.71 24.13
C LEU A 430 -8.04 -24.65 24.07
N ASP A 431 -8.29 -24.06 22.89
CA ASP A 431 -9.29 -23.03 22.70
C ASP A 431 -10.68 -23.64 22.50
N SER A 432 -11.55 -23.48 23.51
CA SER A 432 -12.92 -23.98 23.46
C SER A 432 -13.82 -23.27 22.43
N SER A 433 -13.36 -22.14 21.86
CA SER A 433 -14.07 -21.44 20.78
C SER A 433 -13.63 -21.88 19.38
N PHE A 434 -12.67 -22.79 19.26
CA PHE A 434 -12.33 -23.41 17.98
C PHE A 434 -13.51 -24.31 17.52
N PRO A 435 -14.00 -24.17 16.27
CA PRO A 435 -15.28 -24.74 15.85
C PRO A 435 -15.27 -26.28 15.69
N ALA A 436 -14.10 -26.91 15.61
CA ALA A 436 -13.95 -28.34 15.40
C ALA A 436 -13.30 -29.05 16.60
N SER A 437 -13.64 -30.32 16.79
CA SER A 437 -12.80 -31.20 17.61
C SER A 437 -11.48 -31.50 16.89
N ILE A 438 -10.39 -31.68 17.64
CA ILE A 438 -9.08 -32.03 17.05
C ILE A 438 -8.89 -33.53 17.16
N SER A 439 -8.92 -34.21 16.02
CA SER A 439 -8.75 -35.66 15.94
C SER A 439 -7.29 -36.06 16.13
N ASN A 440 -6.39 -35.38 15.42
CA ASN A 440 -4.95 -35.64 15.46
C ASN A 440 -4.17 -34.33 15.66
N LEU A 441 -3.19 -34.35 16.56
CA LEU A 441 -2.25 -33.26 16.78
C LEU A 441 -0.82 -33.75 16.51
N ILE A 442 -0.22 -33.28 15.43
CA ILE A 442 1.11 -33.70 14.97
C ILE A 442 2.09 -32.53 15.15
N LEU A 443 3.02 -32.69 16.09
CA LEU A 443 3.95 -31.65 16.52
C LEU A 443 5.37 -32.02 16.11
N LEU A 444 5.94 -31.31 15.13
CA LEU A 444 7.31 -31.48 14.66
C LEU A 444 8.23 -30.53 15.44
N GLY A 445 8.94 -31.07 16.44
CA GLY A 445 9.82 -30.32 17.33
C GLY A 445 9.09 -29.23 18.14
N PRO A 446 8.21 -29.56 19.10
CA PRO A 446 7.55 -28.57 19.95
C PRO A 446 8.55 -27.89 20.92
N PRO A 447 8.72 -26.56 20.88
CA PRO A 447 9.53 -25.83 21.86
C PRO A 447 8.98 -25.98 23.28
N PRO A 448 9.78 -25.72 24.32
CA PRO A 448 9.30 -25.77 25.70
C PRO A 448 8.24 -24.70 25.99
N SER A 449 7.29 -25.06 26.85
CA SER A 449 6.24 -24.18 27.37
C SER A 449 6.20 -24.32 28.90
N PRO A 450 6.52 -23.25 29.65
CA PRO A 450 6.91 -21.92 29.16
C PRO A 450 8.30 -21.94 28.52
N LEU A 451 8.60 -20.96 27.67
CA LEU A 451 9.94 -20.79 27.13
C LEU A 451 10.92 -20.40 28.27
N PRO A 452 12.10 -21.02 28.39
CA PRO A 452 13.07 -20.65 29.42
C PRO A 452 13.49 -19.18 29.34
N ALA A 453 13.66 -18.51 30.49
CA ALA A 453 13.99 -17.08 30.54
C ALA A 453 15.25 -16.70 29.74
N ALA A 454 16.30 -17.54 29.78
CA ALA A 454 17.51 -17.32 28.98
C ALA A 454 17.23 -17.38 27.47
N ALA A 455 16.41 -18.33 27.03
CA ALA A 455 16.01 -18.46 25.63
C ALA A 455 15.09 -17.30 25.19
N SER A 456 14.20 -16.84 26.07
CA SER A 456 13.37 -15.65 25.86
C SER A 456 14.22 -14.40 25.64
N ASN A 457 15.18 -14.12 26.53
CA ASN A 457 16.11 -12.99 26.40
C ASN A 457 16.94 -13.06 25.10
N ALA A 458 17.45 -14.24 24.75
CA ALA A 458 18.18 -14.44 23.50
C ALA A 458 17.28 -14.23 22.26
N THR A 459 16.01 -14.59 22.35
CA THR A 459 15.04 -14.41 21.27
C THR A 459 14.66 -12.93 21.09
N TYR A 460 14.53 -12.16 22.18
CA TYR A 460 14.40 -10.70 22.11
C TYR A 460 15.64 -10.05 21.45
N ALA A 461 16.84 -10.42 21.87
CA ALA A 461 18.08 -9.89 21.27
C ALA A 461 18.20 -10.23 19.78
N ARG A 462 17.72 -11.42 19.37
CA ARG A 462 17.62 -11.82 17.96
C ARG A 462 16.67 -10.92 17.18
N ALA A 463 15.50 -10.59 17.74
CA ALA A 463 14.54 -9.68 17.10
C ALA A 463 15.17 -8.33 16.80
N GLU A 464 15.88 -7.75 17.77
CA GLU A 464 16.57 -6.47 17.61
C GLU A 464 17.73 -6.54 16.59
N THR A 465 18.45 -7.65 16.56
CA THR A 465 19.51 -7.88 15.55
C THR A 465 18.93 -7.93 14.14
N VAL A 466 17.82 -8.64 13.93
CA VAL A 466 17.18 -8.73 12.62
C VAL A 466 16.61 -7.39 12.16
N ARG A 467 16.02 -6.61 13.07
CA ARG A 467 15.54 -5.25 12.75
C ARG A 467 16.66 -4.33 12.29
N ARG A 468 17.81 -4.41 12.96
CA ARG A 468 18.97 -3.54 12.69
C ARG A 468 19.75 -3.98 11.45
N ASP A 469 20.03 -5.29 11.34
CA ASP A 469 21.05 -5.83 10.44
C ASP A 469 20.46 -6.78 9.37
N GLY A 470 19.15 -7.02 9.38
CA GLY A 470 18.44 -7.91 8.45
C GLY A 470 18.59 -9.40 8.75
N MET A 471 17.93 -10.25 7.95
CA MET A 471 17.89 -11.71 8.17
C MET A 471 19.26 -12.39 8.03
N LEU A 472 20.14 -11.87 7.17
CA LEU A 472 21.47 -12.47 6.96
C LEU A 472 22.29 -12.51 8.26
N ALA A 473 22.15 -11.49 9.12
CA ALA A 473 22.90 -11.35 10.37
C ALA A 473 22.66 -12.50 11.37
N VAL A 474 21.52 -13.19 11.27
CA VAL A 474 21.16 -14.29 12.18
C VAL A 474 21.10 -15.65 11.48
N THR A 475 21.07 -15.68 10.15
CA THR A 475 20.83 -16.91 9.37
C THR A 475 21.85 -17.99 9.67
N ASP A 476 23.15 -17.67 9.64
CA ASP A 476 24.23 -18.65 9.85
C ASP A 476 24.20 -19.21 11.27
N ALA A 477 23.97 -18.36 12.26
CA ALA A 477 23.85 -18.77 13.65
C ALA A 477 22.67 -19.72 13.84
N ILE A 478 21.52 -19.43 13.22
CA ILE A 478 20.31 -20.28 13.31
C ILE A 478 20.54 -21.61 12.60
N VAL A 479 21.13 -21.61 11.41
CA VAL A 479 21.44 -22.84 10.65
C VAL A 479 22.42 -23.72 11.42
N ASN A 480 23.48 -23.13 11.98
CA ASN A 480 24.49 -23.87 12.73
C ASN A 480 23.94 -24.48 14.03
N ALA A 481 23.03 -23.77 14.70
CA ALA A 481 22.40 -24.22 15.94
C ALA A 481 21.20 -25.17 15.70
N GLY A 482 20.51 -25.02 14.58
CA GLY A 482 19.24 -25.72 14.30
C GLY A 482 19.38 -27.00 13.50
N LEU A 483 20.47 -27.23 12.77
CA LEU A 483 20.71 -28.45 12.00
C LEU A 483 21.69 -29.40 12.71
N SER A 484 21.48 -30.70 12.53
CA SER A 484 22.37 -31.73 13.06
C SER A 484 23.78 -31.65 12.46
N GLN A 485 24.77 -32.23 13.14
CA GLN A 485 26.12 -32.33 12.58
C GLN A 485 26.15 -33.17 11.31
N ARG A 486 25.33 -34.23 11.27
CA ARG A 486 25.15 -35.06 10.09
C ARG A 486 24.61 -34.26 8.91
N THR A 487 23.53 -33.51 9.09
CA THR A 487 22.94 -32.67 8.03
C THR A 487 23.96 -31.68 7.49
N LYS A 488 24.70 -30.99 8.38
CA LYS A 488 25.70 -29.99 7.98
C LYS A 488 26.87 -30.58 7.18
N SER A 489 27.20 -31.86 7.38
CA SER A 489 28.30 -32.54 6.69
C SER A 489 27.87 -33.33 5.46
N GLU A 490 26.67 -33.90 5.45
CA GLU A 490 26.22 -34.87 4.44
C GLU A 490 25.04 -34.38 3.57
N ASN A 491 24.27 -33.37 4.02
CA ASN A 491 23.04 -32.94 3.35
C ASN A 491 23.04 -31.43 3.07
N SER A 492 23.85 -31.02 2.09
CA SER A 492 23.95 -29.61 1.68
C SER A 492 22.61 -29.04 1.19
N LEU A 493 21.71 -29.86 0.64
CA LEU A 493 20.38 -29.42 0.20
C LEU A 493 19.52 -28.98 1.38
N ALA A 494 19.53 -29.70 2.50
CA ALA A 494 18.82 -29.31 3.71
C ALA A 494 19.39 -28.01 4.31
N VAL A 495 20.72 -27.86 4.29
CA VAL A 495 21.38 -26.61 4.71
C VAL A 495 20.92 -25.44 3.84
N THR A 496 20.92 -25.62 2.51
CA THR A 496 20.44 -24.60 1.56
C THR A 496 18.95 -24.30 1.74
N ALA A 497 18.10 -25.31 1.89
CA ALA A 497 16.66 -25.13 2.11
C ALA A 497 16.38 -24.32 3.37
N THR A 498 17.08 -24.62 4.46
CA THR A 498 16.97 -23.88 5.73
C THR A 498 17.44 -22.44 5.59
N ARG A 499 18.60 -22.22 4.94
CA ARG A 499 19.11 -20.86 4.66
C ARG A 499 18.12 -20.05 3.82
N LEU A 500 17.57 -20.63 2.75
CA LEU A 500 16.62 -19.95 1.88
C LEU A 500 15.29 -19.68 2.58
N SER A 501 14.82 -20.58 3.44
CA SER A 501 13.62 -20.35 4.25
C SER A 501 13.78 -19.13 5.15
N LEU A 502 14.94 -18.99 5.81
CA LEU A 502 15.26 -17.86 6.69
C LEU A 502 15.47 -16.56 5.91
N LEU A 503 16.30 -16.59 4.87
CA LEU A 503 16.59 -15.41 4.04
C LEU A 503 15.36 -14.92 3.27
N GLY A 504 14.39 -15.81 3.02
CA GLY A 504 13.11 -15.46 2.40
C GLY A 504 12.15 -14.70 3.31
N GLN A 505 12.40 -14.61 4.62
CA GLN A 505 11.53 -13.88 5.54
C GLN A 505 11.76 -12.36 5.48
N ASP A 506 10.69 -11.61 5.76
CA ASP A 506 10.79 -10.18 6.05
C ASP A 506 11.37 -9.99 7.46
N ALA A 507 12.27 -9.02 7.61
CA ALA A 507 12.98 -8.77 8.86
C ALA A 507 12.04 -8.39 10.02
N GLU A 508 11.06 -7.49 9.77
CA GLU A 508 10.12 -7.06 10.82
C GLU A 508 9.12 -8.16 11.14
N GLY A 509 8.64 -8.89 10.13
CA GLY A 509 7.77 -10.04 10.32
C GLY A 509 8.42 -11.15 11.17
N TYR A 510 9.68 -11.50 10.87
CA TYR A 510 10.45 -12.45 11.66
C TYR A 510 10.73 -11.95 13.09
N ALA A 511 11.09 -10.67 13.24
CA ALA A 511 11.33 -10.05 14.54
C ALA A 511 10.07 -10.09 15.42
N LYS A 512 8.88 -9.81 14.86
CA LYS A 512 7.61 -9.91 15.59
C LYS A 512 7.28 -11.32 16.04
N ALA A 513 7.57 -12.35 15.23
CA ALA A 513 7.40 -13.72 15.69
C ALA A 513 8.44 -14.12 16.75
N CYS A 514 9.66 -13.58 16.71
CA CYS A 514 10.60 -13.68 17.81
C CYS A 514 10.01 -13.08 19.10
N MET A 515 9.37 -11.90 19.02
CA MET A 515 8.65 -11.32 20.16
C MET A 515 7.55 -12.26 20.67
N ALA A 516 6.75 -12.85 19.77
CA ALA A 516 5.69 -13.80 20.15
C ALA A 516 6.23 -15.03 20.89
N LEU A 517 7.32 -15.61 20.38
CA LEU A 517 7.99 -16.75 21.01
C LEU A 517 8.62 -16.35 22.35
N ALA A 518 9.33 -15.22 22.42
CA ALA A 518 9.95 -14.75 23.65
C ALA A 518 8.93 -14.51 24.78
N ARG A 519 7.79 -13.90 24.46
CA ARG A 519 6.67 -13.66 25.39
C ARG A 519 6.01 -14.94 25.90
N SER A 520 6.15 -16.07 25.18
CA SER A 520 5.65 -17.36 25.67
C SER A 520 6.36 -17.87 26.94
N ALA A 521 7.43 -17.20 27.39
CA ALA A 521 8.01 -17.43 28.72
C ALA A 521 7.05 -17.05 29.87
N GLU A 522 6.09 -16.17 29.62
CA GLU A 522 5.12 -15.68 30.60
C GLU A 522 3.87 -16.58 30.68
N GLU A 523 3.76 -17.57 29.80
CA GLU A 523 2.60 -18.45 29.67
C GLU A 523 3.01 -19.93 29.66
N THR A 524 2.43 -20.71 30.58
CA THR A 524 2.56 -22.18 30.58
C THR A 524 1.30 -22.81 30.00
N LEU A 525 1.44 -23.55 28.89
CA LEU A 525 0.31 -24.26 28.28
C LEU A 525 -0.07 -25.49 29.12
N ASN A 526 -1.36 -25.63 29.40
CA ASN A 526 -1.95 -26.81 30.06
C ASN A 526 -2.12 -27.95 29.05
N VAL A 527 -1.02 -28.58 28.64
CA VAL A 527 -1.01 -29.62 27.61
C VAL A 527 -1.83 -30.86 27.99
N GLU A 528 -2.08 -31.10 29.28
CA GLU A 528 -3.01 -32.13 29.75
C GLU A 528 -4.42 -31.95 29.16
N GLY A 529 -4.80 -30.70 28.85
CA GLY A 529 -6.10 -30.36 28.26
C GLY A 529 -6.30 -30.83 26.81
N VAL A 530 -5.24 -31.24 26.10
CA VAL A 530 -5.36 -31.77 24.73
C VAL A 530 -5.49 -33.29 24.66
N ALA A 531 -5.68 -33.97 25.79
CA ALA A 531 -5.76 -35.43 25.89
C ALA A 531 -6.91 -36.07 25.09
N GLY A 532 -7.90 -35.28 24.65
CA GLY A 532 -8.95 -35.73 23.73
C GLY A 532 -8.48 -36.01 22.29
N SER A 533 -7.27 -35.57 21.93
CA SER A 533 -6.68 -35.76 20.59
C SER A 533 -5.64 -36.88 20.58
N ARG A 534 -5.53 -37.60 19.46
CA ARG A 534 -4.37 -38.48 19.22
C ARG A 534 -3.17 -37.59 18.89
N THR A 535 -2.09 -37.68 19.67
CA THR A 535 -0.93 -36.80 19.52
C THR A 535 0.32 -37.55 19.02
N LEU A 536 0.96 -37.04 17.98
CA LEU A 536 2.29 -37.46 17.53
C LEU A 536 3.28 -36.32 17.78
N MET A 537 4.40 -36.64 18.40
CA MET A 537 5.57 -35.76 18.47
C MET A 537 6.71 -36.38 17.67
N VAL A 538 7.28 -35.60 16.75
CA VAL A 538 8.49 -35.98 16.02
C VAL A 538 9.61 -35.05 16.47
N THR A 539 10.74 -35.63 16.85
CA THR A 539 11.95 -34.91 17.24
C THR A 539 13.18 -35.62 16.69
N GLY A 540 14.31 -34.93 16.60
CA GLY A 540 15.60 -35.52 16.25
C GLY A 540 16.51 -35.70 17.47
N THR A 541 17.48 -36.62 17.38
CA THR A 541 18.48 -36.80 18.46
C THR A 541 19.33 -35.55 18.72
N ASP A 542 19.47 -34.70 17.70
CA ASP A 542 20.31 -33.51 17.72
C ASP A 542 19.46 -32.22 17.81
N ASP A 543 18.14 -32.33 18.01
CA ASP A 543 17.26 -31.17 18.16
C ASP A 543 17.48 -30.51 19.54
N ALA A 544 18.26 -29.43 19.55
CA ALA A 544 18.55 -28.66 20.77
C ALA A 544 17.38 -27.80 21.26
N VAL A 545 16.39 -27.51 20.40
CA VAL A 545 15.21 -26.72 20.77
C VAL A 545 14.16 -27.63 21.41
N SER A 546 14.01 -28.84 20.86
CA SER A 546 12.98 -29.81 21.24
C SER A 546 13.56 -31.21 21.47
N PRO A 547 14.51 -31.38 22.42
CA PRO A 547 15.21 -32.64 22.59
C PRO A 547 14.26 -33.79 22.95
N PRO A 548 14.64 -35.06 22.69
CA PRO A 548 13.79 -36.23 22.99
C PRO A 548 13.19 -36.24 24.39
N THR A 549 13.99 -35.89 25.39
CA THR A 549 13.55 -35.82 26.80
C THR A 549 12.45 -34.78 27.06
N LEU A 550 12.40 -33.70 26.27
CA LEU A 550 11.31 -32.71 26.35
C LEU A 550 10.04 -33.27 25.71
N CYS A 551 10.14 -33.89 24.53
CA CYS A 551 8.99 -34.50 23.86
C CYS A 551 8.39 -35.66 24.68
N GLU A 552 9.22 -36.47 25.33
CA GLU A 552 8.77 -37.51 26.27
C GLU A 552 8.00 -36.93 27.46
N LYS A 553 8.45 -35.81 28.02
CA LYS A 553 7.72 -35.10 29.09
C LYS A 553 6.37 -34.58 28.61
N TYR A 554 6.29 -34.01 27.40
CA TYR A 554 5.02 -33.63 26.80
C TYR A 554 4.11 -34.85 26.63
N ALA A 555 4.62 -35.96 26.10
CA ALA A 555 3.85 -37.17 25.88
C ALA A 555 3.32 -37.77 27.19
N GLN A 556 4.13 -37.77 28.24
CA GLN A 556 3.71 -38.23 29.57
C GLN A 556 2.58 -37.36 30.15
N ARG A 557 2.69 -36.03 30.02
CA ARG A 557 1.66 -35.08 30.51
C ARG A 557 0.37 -35.18 29.70
N ILE A 558 0.44 -35.32 28.38
CA ILE A 558 -0.75 -35.50 27.54
C ILE A 558 -1.39 -36.88 27.80
N GLY A 559 -0.57 -37.92 27.94
CA GLY A 559 -1.01 -39.30 28.17
C GLY A 559 -1.63 -39.55 29.54
N SER A 560 -1.18 -38.85 30.59
CA SER A 560 -1.80 -38.93 31.93
C SER A 560 -3.24 -38.42 31.96
N GLY A 561 -3.66 -37.63 30.96
CA GLY A 561 -5.03 -37.15 30.74
C GLY A 561 -5.98 -38.14 30.03
N LYS A 562 -5.60 -39.41 29.86
CA LYS A 562 -6.28 -40.46 29.04
C LYS A 562 -6.02 -40.40 27.52
N GLY A 563 -5.10 -39.56 27.06
CA GLY A 563 -4.78 -39.41 25.62
C GLY A 563 -3.78 -40.45 25.09
N GLN A 564 -3.73 -40.61 23.75
CA GLN A 564 -2.72 -41.41 23.06
C GLN A 564 -1.63 -40.48 22.52
N ALA A 565 -0.48 -40.40 23.20
CA ALA A 565 0.67 -39.63 22.75
C ALA A 565 1.84 -40.54 22.35
N LYS A 566 2.33 -40.43 21.11
CA LYS A 566 3.50 -41.17 20.58
C LYS A 566 4.65 -40.19 20.33
N VAL A 567 5.87 -40.57 20.71
CA VAL A 567 7.10 -39.84 20.35
C VAL A 567 7.88 -40.67 19.34
N VAL A 568 8.30 -40.03 18.26
CA VAL A 568 9.22 -40.60 17.26
C VAL A 568 10.50 -39.79 17.28
N VAL A 569 11.62 -40.46 17.54
CA VAL A 569 12.96 -39.86 17.58
C VAL A 569 13.72 -40.25 16.31
N LEU A 570 14.15 -39.26 15.54
CA LEU A 570 14.88 -39.42 14.30
C LEU A 570 16.40 -39.32 14.54
N GLU A 571 17.12 -40.38 14.23
CA GLU A 571 18.58 -40.46 14.42
C GLU A 571 19.33 -39.47 13.51
N GLY A 572 20.16 -38.61 14.11
CA GLY A 572 21.01 -37.65 13.41
C GLY A 572 20.26 -36.50 12.75
N VAL A 573 19.09 -36.14 13.29
CA VAL A 573 18.23 -35.04 12.80
C VAL A 573 18.21 -33.90 13.82
N GLY A 574 18.25 -32.66 13.36
CA GLY A 574 18.08 -31.46 14.16
C GLY A 574 16.63 -30.97 14.18
N HIS A 575 16.45 -29.65 14.20
CA HIS A 575 15.15 -29.00 14.38
C HIS A 575 14.33 -28.85 13.08
N TRP A 576 14.94 -29.01 11.91
CA TRP A 576 14.28 -28.81 10.60
C TRP A 576 13.91 -30.15 9.96
N HIS A 577 13.20 -30.99 10.72
CA HIS A 577 12.81 -32.37 10.41
C HIS A 577 12.53 -32.68 8.92
N LEU A 578 11.61 -31.95 8.28
CA LEU A 578 11.24 -32.20 6.87
C LEU A 578 12.36 -31.85 5.87
N PHE A 579 13.24 -30.90 6.22
CA PHE A 579 14.40 -30.58 5.40
C PHE A 579 15.53 -31.58 5.64
N GLU A 580 15.75 -32.01 6.88
CA GLU A 580 16.89 -32.86 7.25
C GLU A 580 16.70 -34.33 6.90
N ASP A 581 15.53 -34.91 7.21
CA ASP A 581 15.19 -36.30 6.90
C ASP A 581 13.73 -36.40 6.44
N LEU A 582 13.51 -36.04 5.17
CA LEU A 582 12.20 -36.05 4.55
C LEU A 582 11.53 -37.44 4.62
N ALA A 583 12.28 -38.50 4.31
CA ALA A 583 11.74 -39.85 4.22
C ALA A 583 11.20 -40.33 5.57
N LYS A 584 11.99 -40.22 6.64
CA LYS A 584 11.53 -40.68 7.96
C LYS A 584 10.49 -39.75 8.58
N THR A 585 10.61 -38.44 8.37
CA THR A 585 9.61 -37.49 8.88
C THR A 585 8.25 -37.73 8.23
N THR A 586 8.19 -37.87 6.90
CA THR A 586 6.93 -38.18 6.20
C THR A 586 6.39 -39.56 6.57
N ALA A 587 7.24 -40.59 6.68
CA ALA A 587 6.82 -41.92 7.11
C ALA A 587 6.17 -41.88 8.52
N ALA A 588 6.77 -41.17 9.47
CA ALA A 588 6.22 -41.03 10.82
C ALA A 588 4.83 -40.37 10.82
N VAL A 589 4.66 -39.31 10.02
CA VAL A 589 3.37 -38.61 9.87
C VAL A 589 2.34 -39.50 9.20
N TYR A 590 2.68 -40.14 8.08
CA TYR A 590 1.74 -40.96 7.31
C TYR A 590 1.34 -42.24 8.04
N GLU A 591 2.27 -42.95 8.69
CA GLU A 591 1.96 -44.13 9.51
C GLU A 591 0.98 -43.76 10.63
N PHE A 592 1.19 -42.61 11.29
CA PHE A 592 0.30 -42.15 12.36
C PHE A 592 -1.11 -41.80 11.86
N MET A 593 -1.18 -41.20 10.66
CA MET A 593 -2.45 -40.88 10.00
C MET A 593 -3.10 -42.09 9.30
N GLY A 594 -2.44 -43.24 9.21
CA GLY A 594 -2.94 -44.42 8.51
C GLY A 594 -2.97 -44.25 6.99
N ILE A 595 -1.96 -43.60 6.42
CA ILE A 595 -1.85 -43.30 4.99
C ILE A 595 -0.77 -44.19 4.37
N ASP A 596 -1.19 -45.19 3.59
CA ASP A 596 -0.31 -46.13 2.88
C ASP A 596 0.49 -45.46 1.76
#